data_AF-A0A505HBB9-F1
#
_entry.id   AF-A0A505HBB9-F1
#
_cell.length_a   1.000
_cell.length_b   1.000
_cell.length_c   1.000
_cell.angle_alpha   90.00
_cell.angle_beta   90.00
_cell.angle_gamma   90.00
#
_symmetry.space_group_name_H-M   'P 1'
#
loop_
_entity.id
_entity.type
_entity.pdbx_description
1 polymer ?
#
loop_
_entity_poly.entity_id
_entity_poly.type
_entity_poly.pdbx_seq_one_letter_code
_entity_poly.pdbx_strand_id
1 'polypeptide(L)'
;MKSSRFAAIAAAALVCPGLVLVGSPASANPAAGAPGAHNAITDVPGIQVGQVQSDTAPYLTGTSVVYMPQMSVASVDQRGGAPATKETDLLSPLNSNPGVNAIQLGGSSMYGLSATNGIIRWLEDRGEGVRVGAGGVAPIVPAADIFDLGRGGDPKARTSAEWGYLAAQATSDGPVRQGGVGGGTGARGGGLRGGVGTASVHLGDGIYVGAMVIVNPAGSPVDPADCTLYGVKFGIGNEFAGYKAPKKQECNPPSTAAQQPANTTIAVVATNAPLEKAAAQRMSGNAHDGMARAISPIHTLGDGDTVFAVSTGKGEALQINDPADTRQLNAIFNAGASTLARAIAKAVLSSESIGNTTSYCDRYPSACKGMKQLKQWRTQGNAPDVTPETFAQATQALAQTPVPAPAGADNGKPKPKPKAAPAGNTTQQESQNGMVLASDNTGGPTLSTGVTTGLLAAGILGVGLLGMHLRGRRRGQASDQLA
;
A
#
# COMPACT_ATOMS: atom_id res chain seq x y z
N MET A 1 -1.48 -81.16 14.38
CA MET A 1 -2.41 -80.01 14.28
C MET A 1 -1.70 -78.79 14.88
N LYS A 2 -1.08 -77.96 14.03
CA LYS A 2 -1.38 -76.53 13.78
C LYS A 2 -1.26 -75.65 15.05
N SER A 3 -0.12 -75.00 15.32
CA SER A 3 0.40 -73.70 14.80
C SER A 3 0.01 -72.49 15.70
N SER A 4 0.97 -71.88 16.43
CA SER A 4 1.57 -70.52 16.16
C SER A 4 0.71 -69.34 16.69
N ARG A 5 1.13 -68.22 17.32
CA ARG A 5 2.40 -67.50 17.62
C ARG A 5 2.10 -66.34 18.61
N PHE A 6 3.10 -65.93 19.41
CA PHE A 6 3.56 -64.57 19.86
C PHE A 6 2.53 -63.43 20.13
N ALA A 7 2.70 -62.47 21.07
CA ALA A 7 3.89 -61.85 21.64
C ALA A 7 3.58 -61.17 23.00
N ALA A 8 4.58 -61.11 23.88
CA ALA A 8 4.59 -60.27 25.08
C ALA A 8 5.12 -58.87 24.72
N ILE A 9 4.43 -57.81 25.18
CA ILE A 9 4.92 -56.43 25.10
C ILE A 9 5.18 -55.94 26.53
N ALA A 10 6.45 -55.69 26.82
CA ALA A 10 6.91 -55.04 28.05
C ALA A 10 6.67 -53.53 27.95
N ALA A 11 6.01 -52.95 28.95
CA ALA A 11 5.85 -51.51 29.09
C ALA A 11 7.11 -50.91 29.74
N ALA A 12 7.88 -50.15 28.97
CA ALA A 12 8.96 -49.31 29.48
C ALA A 12 8.41 -47.94 29.85
N ALA A 13 8.43 -47.60 31.14
CA ALA A 13 8.10 -46.26 31.63
C ALA A 13 9.29 -45.32 31.38
N LEU A 14 9.15 -44.40 30.42
CA LEU A 14 10.05 -43.27 30.26
C LEU A 14 9.58 -42.12 31.15
N VAL A 15 10.38 -41.76 32.15
CA VAL A 15 10.21 -40.54 32.94
C VAL A 15 10.81 -39.37 32.14
N CYS A 16 9.96 -38.53 31.56
CA CYS A 16 10.38 -37.24 31.01
C CYS A 16 10.50 -36.20 32.14
N PRO A 17 11.66 -35.55 32.34
CA PRO A 17 11.77 -34.45 33.28
C PRO A 17 10.99 -33.24 32.74
N GLY A 18 10.21 -32.61 33.63
CA GLY A 18 9.31 -31.51 33.32
C GLY A 18 10.04 -30.31 32.71
N LEU A 19 9.62 -29.95 31.50
CA LEU A 19 9.97 -28.69 30.87
C LEU A 19 9.19 -27.57 31.58
N VAL A 20 9.87 -26.80 32.43
CA VAL A 20 9.32 -25.55 32.96
C VAL A 20 9.29 -24.57 31.79
N LEU A 21 8.10 -24.36 31.23
CA LEU A 21 7.83 -23.25 30.32
C LEU A 21 7.97 -21.95 31.12
N VAL A 22 9.16 -21.35 31.06
CA VAL A 22 9.35 -19.95 31.46
C VAL A 22 8.56 -19.12 30.45
N GLY A 23 7.35 -18.74 30.81
CA GLY A 23 6.57 -17.78 30.03
C GLY A 23 7.39 -16.50 29.90
N SER A 24 7.67 -16.08 28.67
CA SER A 24 8.16 -14.73 28.40
C SER A 24 7.21 -13.75 29.09
N PRO A 25 7.71 -12.77 29.87
CA PRO A 25 6.82 -11.77 30.45
C PRO A 25 6.10 -11.07 29.30
N ALA A 26 4.77 -11.07 29.34
CA ALA A 26 3.98 -10.22 28.47
C ALA A 26 4.56 -8.81 28.60
N SER A 27 5.14 -8.29 27.52
CA SER A 27 5.75 -6.96 27.53
C SER A 27 4.66 -6.00 27.99
N ALA A 28 4.85 -5.37 29.15
CA ALA A 28 3.91 -4.37 29.64
C ALA A 28 3.69 -3.33 28.54
N ASN A 29 2.43 -2.94 28.32
CA ASN A 29 2.13 -1.90 27.34
C ASN A 29 2.98 -0.66 27.66
N PRO A 30 3.51 0.04 26.64
CA PRO A 30 4.23 1.28 26.86
C PRO A 30 3.29 2.32 27.51
N ALA A 31 3.87 3.39 28.06
CA ALA A 31 3.07 4.48 28.58
C ALA A 31 2.28 5.16 27.45
N ALA A 32 1.07 5.64 27.75
CA ALA A 32 0.29 6.44 26.81
C ALA A 32 1.12 7.63 26.30
N GLY A 33 1.08 7.87 24.99
CA GLY A 33 1.88 8.87 24.30
C GLY A 33 3.29 8.42 23.92
N ALA A 34 3.74 7.21 24.28
CA ALA A 34 5.02 6.65 23.83
C ALA A 34 4.85 5.84 22.52
N PRO A 35 5.94 5.60 21.76
CA PRO A 35 5.89 4.68 20.63
C PRO A 35 5.57 3.25 21.07
N GLY A 36 5.01 2.45 20.16
CA GLY A 36 4.93 1.01 20.34
C GLY A 36 6.32 0.35 20.36
N ALA A 37 6.35 -0.96 20.61
CA ALA A 37 7.59 -1.72 20.82
C ALA A 37 8.56 -1.63 19.63
N HIS A 38 8.03 -1.62 18.40
CA HIS A 38 8.81 -1.54 17.17
C HIS A 38 8.84 -0.13 16.58
N ASN A 39 8.01 0.78 17.11
CA ASN A 39 7.71 2.08 16.53
C ASN A 39 7.40 1.93 15.02
N ALA A 40 6.47 1.03 14.72
CA ALA A 40 6.08 0.60 13.39
C ALA A 40 4.58 0.31 13.30
N ILE A 41 4.01 0.33 12.09
CA ILE A 41 2.56 0.09 11.88
C ILE A 41 2.08 -1.26 12.44
N THR A 42 2.97 -2.24 12.47
CA THR A 42 2.80 -3.58 13.05
C THR A 42 2.65 -3.60 14.57
N ASP A 43 2.91 -2.48 15.26
CA ASP A 43 2.53 -2.33 16.67
C ASP A 43 1.00 -2.28 16.85
N VAL A 44 0.23 -2.01 15.78
CA VAL A 44 -1.22 -2.18 15.76
C VAL A 44 -1.54 -3.68 15.67
N PRO A 45 -2.17 -4.29 16.68
CA PRO A 45 -2.49 -5.70 16.64
C PRO A 45 -3.34 -6.08 15.42
N GLY A 46 -2.97 -7.17 14.74
CA GLY A 46 -3.65 -7.65 13.54
C GLY A 46 -3.11 -7.07 12.22
N ILE A 47 -2.02 -6.31 12.26
CA ILE A 47 -1.31 -5.83 11.07
C ILE A 47 0.00 -6.60 10.89
N GLN A 48 0.25 -7.04 9.66
CA GLN A 48 1.54 -7.57 9.21
C GLN A 48 2.02 -6.78 8.00
N VAL A 49 3.34 -6.74 7.79
CA VAL A 49 3.95 -6.10 6.63
C VAL A 49 4.85 -7.08 5.90
N GLY A 50 4.70 -7.13 4.58
CA GLY A 50 5.59 -7.85 3.67
C GLY A 50 6.13 -6.91 2.61
N GLN A 51 7.38 -7.09 2.20
CA GLN A 51 8.06 -6.20 1.24
C GLN A 51 8.97 -7.03 0.36
N VAL A 52 9.06 -6.71 -0.93
CA VAL A 52 10.10 -7.24 -1.82
C VAL A 52 10.59 -6.17 -2.78
N GLN A 53 11.85 -6.28 -3.19
CA GLN A 53 12.46 -5.29 -4.08
C GLN A 53 13.48 -5.89 -5.05
N SER A 54 13.92 -5.08 -6.02
CA SER A 54 15.25 -5.25 -6.61
C SER A 54 15.85 -3.86 -6.85
N ASP A 55 17.08 -3.69 -6.39
CA ASP A 55 17.91 -2.51 -6.60
C ASP A 55 19.05 -2.76 -7.60
N THR A 56 19.04 -3.93 -8.24
CA THR A 56 20.01 -4.33 -9.24
C THR A 56 19.49 -4.00 -10.64
N ALA A 57 20.30 -3.28 -11.43
CA ALA A 57 19.94 -2.93 -12.80
C ALA A 57 19.49 -4.17 -13.60
N PRO A 58 18.37 -4.07 -14.36
CA PRO A 58 17.70 -2.83 -14.74
C PRO A 58 16.64 -2.31 -13.75
N TYR A 59 16.47 -2.98 -12.60
CA TYR A 59 15.46 -2.64 -11.61
C TYR A 59 15.96 -1.63 -10.58
N LEU A 60 15.04 -0.77 -10.15
CA LEU A 60 15.16 0.01 -8.92
C LEU A 60 13.73 0.30 -8.44
N THR A 61 13.02 -0.77 -8.09
CA THR A 61 11.59 -0.75 -7.77
C THR A 61 11.24 -1.93 -6.84
N GLY A 62 10.01 -1.95 -6.35
CA GLY A 62 9.51 -3.02 -5.51
C GLY A 62 8.06 -2.79 -5.09
N THR A 63 7.58 -3.63 -4.18
CA THR A 63 6.22 -3.52 -3.65
C THR A 63 6.17 -3.92 -2.17
N SER A 64 5.26 -3.30 -1.45
CA SER A 64 5.00 -3.54 -0.03
C SER A 64 3.52 -3.86 0.17
N VAL A 65 3.22 -4.76 1.10
CA VAL A 65 1.87 -5.23 1.44
C VAL A 65 1.65 -5.02 2.93
N VAL A 66 0.61 -4.26 3.28
CA VAL A 66 0.05 -4.21 4.63
C VAL A 66 -1.07 -5.24 4.67
N TYR A 67 -0.86 -6.36 5.36
CA TYR A 67 -1.75 -7.50 5.39
C TYR A 67 -2.51 -7.59 6.72
N MET A 68 -3.80 -7.90 6.62
CA MET A 68 -4.70 -8.11 7.75
C MET A 68 -5.20 -9.56 7.71
N PRO A 69 -4.67 -10.45 8.58
CA PRO A 69 -5.14 -11.85 8.67
C PRO A 69 -6.62 -12.01 8.98
N GLN A 70 -7.25 -10.94 9.47
CA GLN A 70 -8.70 -10.80 9.62
C GLN A 70 -9.12 -9.57 8.84
N MET A 71 -10.10 -9.72 7.94
CA MET A 71 -10.61 -8.58 7.18
C MET A 71 -10.95 -7.43 8.11
N SER A 72 -10.45 -6.25 7.78
CA SER A 72 -10.48 -5.08 8.66
C SER A 72 -11.16 -3.91 7.97
N VAL A 73 -11.89 -3.09 8.72
CA VAL A 73 -12.52 -1.88 8.18
C VAL A 73 -11.46 -1.01 7.55
N ALA A 74 -11.71 -0.52 6.33
CA ALA A 74 -10.79 0.38 5.66
C ALA A 74 -11.52 1.43 4.81
N SER A 75 -10.86 2.57 4.65
CA SER A 75 -11.29 3.72 3.84
C SER A 75 -10.07 4.40 3.20
N VAL A 76 -10.28 5.34 2.30
CA VAL A 76 -9.20 6.03 1.56
C VAL A 76 -9.52 7.49 1.31
N ASP A 77 -8.53 8.36 1.43
CA ASP A 77 -8.57 9.73 0.91
C ASP A 77 -7.44 9.87 -0.13
N GLN A 78 -7.80 10.35 -1.32
CA GLN A 78 -6.92 10.52 -2.48
C GLN A 78 -6.95 12.02 -2.81
N ARG A 79 -5.79 12.68 -2.74
CA ARG A 79 -5.70 14.15 -2.87
C ARG A 79 -4.75 14.68 -3.93
N GLY A 80 -3.78 13.88 -4.37
CA GLY A 80 -2.90 14.27 -5.48
C GLY A 80 -3.64 14.39 -6.82
N GLY A 81 -3.15 15.18 -7.77
CA GLY A 81 -3.82 15.31 -9.09
C GLY A 81 -3.61 14.16 -10.06
N ALA A 82 -2.67 13.24 -9.81
CA ALA A 82 -2.30 12.14 -10.71
C ALA A 82 -2.15 10.79 -9.98
N PRO A 83 -3.20 10.26 -9.35
CA PRO A 83 -3.15 9.00 -8.59
C PRO A 83 -2.97 7.77 -9.48
N ALA A 84 -2.17 6.81 -9.00
CA ALA A 84 -2.12 5.44 -9.50
C ALA A 84 -2.79 4.53 -8.48
N THR A 85 -4.09 4.27 -8.61
CA THR A 85 -4.87 3.57 -7.58
C THR A 85 -5.72 2.43 -8.14
N LYS A 86 -6.00 1.43 -7.28
CA LYS A 86 -6.93 0.33 -7.57
C LYS A 86 -7.91 0.13 -6.42
N GLU A 87 -9.17 -0.17 -6.75
CA GLU A 87 -10.25 -0.54 -5.81
C GLU A 87 -10.59 0.49 -4.72
N THR A 88 -10.35 1.78 -4.99
CA THR A 88 -10.67 2.87 -4.04
C THR A 88 -12.16 3.09 -3.86
N ASP A 89 -12.98 2.99 -4.92
CA ASP A 89 -14.43 3.18 -4.84
C ASP A 89 -15.07 2.24 -3.82
N LEU A 90 -14.62 0.98 -3.77
CA LEU A 90 -15.15 -0.04 -2.86
C LEU A 90 -14.95 0.30 -1.37
N LEU A 91 -14.01 1.20 -1.07
CA LEU A 91 -13.71 1.67 0.28
C LEU A 91 -14.61 2.82 0.77
N SER A 92 -15.47 3.35 -0.11
CA SER A 92 -16.49 4.30 0.27
C SER A 92 -17.37 3.75 1.40
N PRO A 93 -17.72 4.56 2.41
CA PRO A 93 -18.70 4.19 3.44
C PRO A 93 -20.07 3.79 2.89
N LEU A 94 -20.39 4.20 1.64
CA LEU A 94 -21.65 3.88 0.98
C LEU A 94 -21.70 2.46 0.40
N ASN A 95 -20.55 1.81 0.23
CA ASN A 95 -20.44 0.53 -0.47
C ASN A 95 -20.42 -0.66 0.50
N SER A 96 -20.89 -1.82 0.02
CA SER A 96 -21.21 -3.02 0.80
C SER A 96 -20.00 -3.79 1.35
N ASN A 97 -18.78 -3.39 1.02
CA ASN A 97 -17.57 -4.09 1.45
C ASN A 97 -17.48 -4.23 2.99
N PRO A 98 -17.29 -5.44 3.56
CA PRO A 98 -17.08 -5.57 5.01
C PRO A 98 -15.69 -5.10 5.50
N GLY A 99 -14.70 -4.95 4.62
CA GLY A 99 -13.32 -4.61 4.99
C GLY A 99 -12.31 -5.01 3.92
N VAL A 100 -11.02 -4.98 4.21
CA VAL A 100 -9.99 -5.36 3.23
C VAL A 100 -9.07 -6.42 3.82
N ASN A 101 -8.51 -7.27 2.95
CA ASN A 101 -7.57 -8.31 3.34
C ASN A 101 -6.14 -7.77 3.38
N ALA A 102 -5.81 -6.90 2.43
CA ALA A 102 -4.49 -6.30 2.33
C ALA A 102 -4.58 -4.95 1.61
N ILE A 103 -3.58 -4.10 1.82
CA ILE A 103 -3.36 -2.88 1.04
C ILE A 103 -1.96 -2.95 0.44
N GLN A 104 -1.86 -2.69 -0.87
CA GLN A 104 -0.59 -2.67 -1.57
C GLN A 104 -0.09 -1.22 -1.74
N LEU A 105 1.18 -0.99 -1.38
CA LEU A 105 1.89 0.25 -1.62
C LEU A 105 3.15 -0.06 -2.43
N GLY A 106 3.33 0.49 -3.64
CA GLY A 106 4.40 0.03 -4.52
C GLY A 106 4.99 1.10 -5.43
N GLY A 107 5.92 0.66 -6.27
CA GLY A 107 6.48 1.43 -7.37
C GLY A 107 5.87 1.07 -8.72
N SER A 108 6.57 1.39 -9.80
CA SER A 108 6.20 1.10 -11.19
C SER A 108 4.96 1.82 -11.74
N SER A 109 4.47 2.86 -11.04
CA SER A 109 3.31 3.67 -11.45
C SER A 109 2.10 2.79 -11.80
N MET A 110 1.30 3.15 -12.80
CA MET A 110 0.11 2.38 -13.22
C MET A 110 0.37 0.90 -13.50
N TYR A 111 1.59 0.53 -13.88
CA TYR A 111 1.93 -0.85 -14.18
C TYR A 111 2.13 -1.69 -12.92
N GLY A 112 2.56 -1.05 -11.82
CA GLY A 112 2.79 -1.74 -10.55
C GLY A 112 1.52 -2.28 -9.91
N LEU A 113 0.35 -1.71 -10.26
CA LEU A 113 -0.95 -2.16 -9.80
C LEU A 113 -1.20 -3.63 -10.18
N SER A 114 -0.48 -4.16 -11.16
CA SER A 114 -0.50 -5.59 -11.51
C SER A 114 0.01 -6.51 -10.39
N ALA A 115 0.82 -6.02 -9.45
CA ALA A 115 1.24 -6.76 -8.26
C ALA A 115 0.05 -7.19 -7.40
N THR A 116 -1.03 -6.41 -7.37
CA THR A 116 -2.27 -6.81 -6.66
C THR A 116 -2.83 -8.14 -7.13
N ASN A 117 -2.60 -8.53 -8.39
CA ASN A 117 -3.08 -9.82 -8.89
C ASN A 117 -2.40 -10.99 -8.19
N GLY A 118 -1.12 -10.88 -7.85
CA GLY A 118 -0.43 -11.93 -7.09
C GLY A 118 -0.86 -12.00 -5.63
N ILE A 119 -1.13 -10.84 -5.03
CA ILE A 119 -1.68 -10.77 -3.66
C ILE A 119 -3.07 -11.41 -3.62
N ILE A 120 -3.93 -11.09 -4.59
CA ILE A 120 -5.27 -11.67 -4.71
C ILE A 120 -5.19 -13.19 -4.83
N ARG A 121 -4.29 -13.72 -5.69
CA ARG A 121 -4.12 -15.19 -5.81
C ARG A 121 -3.60 -15.83 -4.54
N TRP A 122 -2.60 -15.20 -3.89
CA TRP A 122 -2.10 -15.67 -2.60
C TRP A 122 -3.21 -15.75 -1.54
N LEU A 123 -4.11 -14.75 -1.48
CA LEU A 123 -5.27 -14.75 -0.58
C LEU A 123 -6.33 -15.79 -0.97
N GLU A 124 -6.64 -15.91 -2.26
CA GLU A 124 -7.62 -16.87 -2.78
C GLU A 124 -7.22 -18.32 -2.49
N ASP A 125 -5.94 -18.67 -2.71
CA ASP A 125 -5.40 -20.01 -2.41
C ASP A 125 -5.53 -20.37 -0.92
N ARG A 126 -5.61 -19.34 -0.06
CA ARG A 126 -5.79 -19.46 1.39
C ARG A 126 -7.26 -19.38 1.82
N GLY A 127 -8.18 -19.19 0.88
CA GLY A 127 -9.61 -19.03 1.16
C GLY A 127 -9.92 -17.75 1.93
N GLU A 128 -9.11 -16.70 1.75
CA GLU A 128 -9.24 -15.41 2.45
C GLU A 128 -9.90 -14.36 1.55
N GLY A 129 -11.05 -13.84 2.00
CA GLY A 129 -11.80 -12.82 1.27
C GLY A 129 -13.29 -12.87 1.61
N VAL A 130 -14.08 -12.02 0.96
CA VAL A 130 -15.54 -12.06 1.10
C VAL A 130 -16.05 -13.37 0.51
N ARG A 131 -16.88 -14.12 1.24
CA ARG A 131 -17.46 -15.37 0.74
C ARG A 131 -18.32 -15.12 -0.49
N VAL A 132 -18.08 -15.86 -1.57
CA VAL A 132 -18.86 -15.82 -2.81
C VAL A 132 -19.41 -17.21 -3.11
N GLY A 133 -20.73 -17.37 -2.96
CA GLY A 133 -21.41 -18.64 -3.19
C GLY A 133 -20.87 -19.78 -2.31
N ALA A 134 -21.01 -21.02 -2.80
CA ALA A 134 -20.71 -22.23 -2.03
C ALA A 134 -19.22 -22.62 -1.98
N GLY A 135 -18.33 -21.95 -2.71
CA GLY A 135 -16.94 -22.41 -2.85
C GLY A 135 -15.88 -21.37 -3.16
N GLY A 136 -16.21 -20.07 -3.19
CA GLY A 136 -15.26 -19.02 -3.57
C GLY A 136 -15.07 -17.95 -2.49
N VAL A 137 -13.98 -17.19 -2.66
CA VAL A 137 -13.75 -15.93 -1.95
C VAL A 137 -13.42 -14.83 -2.94
N ALA A 138 -13.77 -13.59 -2.61
CA ALA A 138 -13.34 -12.39 -3.29
C ALA A 138 -12.38 -11.63 -2.36
N PRO A 139 -11.06 -11.79 -2.52
CA PRO A 139 -10.07 -11.01 -1.80
C PRO A 139 -10.18 -9.53 -2.20
N ILE A 140 -10.13 -8.62 -1.22
CA ILE A 140 -10.19 -7.17 -1.47
C ILE A 140 -8.83 -6.57 -1.18
N VAL A 141 -8.18 -6.06 -2.23
CA VAL A 141 -6.79 -5.57 -2.21
C VAL A 141 -6.70 -4.20 -2.89
N PRO A 142 -7.05 -3.12 -2.18
CA PRO A 142 -6.80 -1.77 -2.66
C PRO A 142 -5.31 -1.49 -2.79
N ALA A 143 -4.97 -0.57 -3.69
CA ALA A 143 -3.58 -0.26 -3.96
C ALA A 143 -3.35 1.19 -4.33
N ALA A 144 -2.12 1.64 -4.08
CA ALA A 144 -1.57 2.84 -4.69
C ALA A 144 -0.09 2.66 -5.05
N ASP A 145 0.36 3.28 -6.13
CA ASP A 145 1.76 3.19 -6.59
C ASP A 145 2.41 4.55 -6.85
N ILE A 146 3.71 4.63 -6.56
CA ILE A 146 4.56 5.76 -6.90
C ILE A 146 5.13 5.63 -8.32
N PHE A 147 5.50 6.76 -8.91
CA PHE A 147 6.27 6.77 -10.15
C PHE A 147 7.78 6.60 -9.88
N ASP A 148 8.36 5.46 -10.26
CA ASP A 148 9.80 5.18 -10.20
C ASP A 148 10.39 4.56 -11.49
N LEU A 149 9.62 4.61 -12.59
CA LEU A 149 10.00 4.01 -13.87
C LEU A 149 11.36 4.51 -14.38
N GLY A 150 12.20 3.58 -14.81
CA GLY A 150 13.50 3.85 -15.45
C GLY A 150 14.62 4.24 -14.49
N ARG A 151 14.36 4.33 -13.17
CA ARG A 151 15.40 4.72 -12.20
C ARG A 151 16.52 3.67 -12.05
N GLY A 152 16.24 2.41 -12.40
CA GLY A 152 17.24 1.32 -12.48
C GLY A 152 17.87 1.13 -13.86
N GLY A 153 17.43 1.90 -14.87
CA GLY A 153 17.97 1.87 -16.23
C GLY A 153 16.96 1.50 -17.32
N ASP A 154 15.97 0.65 -17.04
CA ASP A 154 14.92 0.28 -18.01
C ASP A 154 13.53 0.70 -17.51
N PRO A 155 12.79 1.57 -18.24
CA PRO A 155 11.42 1.92 -17.88
C PRO A 155 10.43 0.75 -17.96
N LYS A 156 10.81 -0.42 -18.50
CA LYS A 156 10.02 -1.67 -18.53
C LYS A 156 10.36 -2.65 -17.41
N ALA A 157 11.45 -2.42 -16.66
CA ALA A 157 11.77 -3.19 -15.46
C ALA A 157 10.83 -2.78 -14.32
N ARG A 158 9.68 -3.47 -14.24
CA ARG A 158 8.51 -3.11 -13.42
C ARG A 158 8.12 -4.27 -12.52
N THR A 159 7.39 -3.98 -11.44
CA THR A 159 6.73 -5.01 -10.63
C THR A 159 5.61 -5.70 -11.42
N SER A 160 5.36 -6.98 -11.08
CA SER A 160 4.36 -7.85 -11.69
C SER A 160 3.59 -8.64 -10.62
N ALA A 161 2.68 -9.53 -11.02
CA ALA A 161 1.95 -10.39 -10.10
C ALA A 161 2.87 -11.20 -9.19
N GLU A 162 3.98 -11.73 -9.70
CA GLU A 162 5.00 -12.47 -8.94
C GLU A 162 5.52 -11.67 -7.75
N TRP A 163 5.76 -10.37 -7.94
CA TRP A 163 6.23 -9.48 -6.88
C TRP A 163 5.20 -9.33 -5.78
N GLY A 164 3.93 -9.19 -6.14
CA GLY A 164 2.85 -9.13 -5.16
C GLY A 164 2.66 -10.44 -4.39
N TYR A 165 2.77 -11.58 -5.08
CA TYR A 165 2.73 -12.90 -4.43
C TYR A 165 3.86 -13.06 -3.40
N LEU A 166 5.09 -12.73 -3.80
CA LEU A 166 6.26 -12.79 -2.92
C LEU A 166 6.15 -11.82 -1.73
N ALA A 167 5.67 -10.59 -1.97
CA ALA A 167 5.45 -9.63 -0.89
C ALA A 167 4.38 -10.09 0.10
N ALA A 168 3.29 -10.69 -0.38
CA ALA A 168 2.26 -11.27 0.49
C ALA A 168 2.81 -12.45 1.30
N GLN A 169 3.62 -13.31 0.68
CA GLN A 169 4.29 -14.42 1.36
C GLN A 169 5.30 -13.95 2.43
N ALA A 170 5.95 -12.80 2.20
CA ALA A 170 6.94 -12.23 3.12
C ALA A 170 6.31 -11.47 4.31
N THR A 171 4.98 -11.46 4.45
CA THR A 171 4.28 -10.75 5.53
C THR A 171 4.67 -11.29 6.90
N SER A 172 4.97 -10.37 7.82
CA SER A 172 5.30 -10.69 9.21
C SER A 172 4.86 -9.57 10.15
N ASP A 173 4.66 -9.90 11.42
CA ASP A 173 4.56 -8.92 12.50
C ASP A 173 5.98 -8.47 12.94
N GLY A 174 6.05 -7.60 13.96
CA GLY A 174 7.32 -7.15 14.49
C GLY A 174 7.93 -5.97 13.72
N PRO A 175 9.27 -5.79 13.74
CA PRO A 175 9.91 -4.64 13.10
C PRO A 175 9.68 -4.58 11.58
N VAL A 176 9.50 -3.37 11.04
CA VAL A 176 9.40 -3.12 9.60
C VAL A 176 10.67 -2.45 9.10
N ARG A 177 11.27 -3.01 8.05
CA ARG A 177 12.47 -2.46 7.41
C ARG A 177 12.12 -1.19 6.67
N GLN A 178 12.94 -0.15 6.86
CA GLN A 178 12.74 1.19 6.32
C GLN A 178 13.88 1.60 5.38
N GLY A 179 13.67 2.65 4.60
CA GLY A 179 14.62 3.19 3.64
C GLY A 179 14.28 2.78 2.20
N GLY A 180 15.29 2.54 1.38
CA GLY A 180 15.14 2.15 -0.02
C GLY A 180 14.78 0.66 -0.19
N VAL A 181 13.68 0.20 0.41
CA VAL A 181 13.20 -1.19 0.37
C VAL A 181 11.74 -1.26 -0.08
N GLY A 182 11.27 -2.45 -0.47
CA GLY A 182 9.88 -2.65 -0.88
C GLY A 182 9.43 -1.66 -1.96
N GLY A 183 8.22 -1.11 -1.81
CA GLY A 183 7.72 -0.05 -2.69
C GLY A 183 8.52 1.26 -2.65
N GLY A 184 9.37 1.48 -1.64
CA GLY A 184 10.24 2.65 -1.51
C GLY A 184 11.61 2.51 -2.18
N THR A 185 11.93 1.37 -2.79
CA THR A 185 13.22 1.11 -3.42
C THR A 185 13.61 2.17 -4.44
N GLY A 186 12.67 2.48 -5.33
CA GLY A 186 12.83 3.52 -6.33
C GLY A 186 12.71 4.94 -5.81
N ALA A 187 12.10 5.16 -4.63
CA ALA A 187 11.56 6.44 -4.20
C ALA A 187 12.57 7.60 -4.12
N ARG A 188 12.11 8.82 -4.45
CA ARG A 188 12.86 10.08 -4.36
C ARG A 188 11.93 11.25 -4.06
N GLY A 189 12.39 12.25 -3.34
CA GLY A 189 11.62 13.45 -3.02
C GLY A 189 12.52 14.64 -2.77
N GLY A 190 12.14 15.82 -3.26
CA GLY A 190 12.93 17.05 -3.09
C GLY A 190 14.37 16.94 -3.59
N GLY A 191 14.63 16.13 -4.64
CA GLY A 191 15.98 15.88 -5.16
C GLY A 191 16.85 14.92 -4.32
N LEU A 192 16.30 14.30 -3.28
CA LEU A 192 16.98 13.33 -2.42
C LEU A 192 16.34 11.95 -2.51
N ARG A 193 17.01 10.93 -1.95
CA ARG A 193 16.40 9.62 -1.73
C ARG A 193 15.19 9.74 -0.81
N GLY A 194 14.07 9.21 -1.29
CA GLY A 194 12.89 8.91 -0.48
C GLY A 194 12.96 7.48 0.00
N GLY A 195 11.84 6.89 0.42
CA GLY A 195 11.83 5.49 0.85
C GLY A 195 10.58 5.10 1.64
N VAL A 196 10.63 3.92 2.24
CA VAL A 196 9.66 3.43 3.22
C VAL A 196 9.99 4.01 4.59
N GLY A 197 8.98 4.51 5.28
CA GLY A 197 9.06 4.86 6.70
C GLY A 197 7.86 4.34 7.46
N THR A 198 8.04 4.11 8.76
CA THR A 198 6.95 3.69 9.63
C THR A 198 7.10 4.27 11.03
N ALA A 199 5.98 4.49 11.72
CA ALA A 199 5.95 4.95 13.11
C ALA A 199 4.68 4.42 13.80
N SER A 200 4.67 4.44 15.12
CA SER A 200 3.47 4.16 15.93
C SER A 200 3.43 5.00 17.20
N VAL A 201 2.26 5.05 17.82
CA VAL A 201 2.03 5.62 19.14
C VAL A 201 0.97 4.79 19.87
N HIS A 202 1.19 4.56 21.15
CA HIS A 202 0.20 4.00 22.07
C HIS A 202 -0.60 5.13 22.69
N LEU A 203 -1.93 5.09 22.60
CA LEU A 203 -2.82 6.14 23.13
C LEU A 203 -3.31 5.89 24.56
N GLY A 204 -2.95 4.75 25.15
CA GLY A 204 -3.55 4.26 26.39
C GLY A 204 -4.55 3.13 26.12
N ASP A 205 -4.93 2.38 27.16
CA ASP A 205 -5.97 1.33 27.12
C ASP A 205 -5.77 0.25 26.03
N GLY A 206 -4.52 0.02 25.64
CA GLY A 206 -4.17 -0.93 24.59
C GLY A 206 -4.46 -0.45 23.16
N ILE A 207 -4.83 0.82 22.96
CA ILE A 207 -5.07 1.40 21.64
C ILE A 207 -3.76 1.92 21.06
N TYR A 208 -3.51 1.54 19.82
CA TYR A 208 -2.37 1.99 19.02
C TYR A 208 -2.85 2.70 17.78
N VAL A 209 -2.05 3.66 17.33
CA VAL A 209 -2.12 4.21 15.98
C VAL A 209 -0.76 4.04 15.33
N GLY A 210 -0.75 3.42 14.15
CA GLY A 210 0.44 3.14 13.35
C GLY A 210 0.36 3.78 11.97
N ALA A 211 1.50 4.06 11.36
CA ALA A 211 1.58 4.53 9.98
C ALA A 211 2.73 3.86 9.23
N MET A 212 2.52 3.58 7.94
CA MET A 212 3.55 3.19 6.97
C MET A 212 3.38 4.05 5.73
N VAL A 213 4.48 4.53 5.17
CA VAL A 213 4.48 5.48 4.04
C VAL A 213 5.60 5.17 3.06
N ILE A 214 5.34 5.37 1.77
CA ILE A 214 6.36 5.49 0.73
C ILE A 214 6.46 6.97 0.32
N VAL A 215 7.61 7.56 0.59
CA VAL A 215 7.87 8.99 0.38
C VAL A 215 8.50 9.22 -0.99
N ASN A 216 7.70 9.61 -1.98
CA ASN A 216 8.18 10.02 -3.30
C ASN A 216 7.54 11.35 -3.78
N PRO A 217 7.52 12.43 -2.98
CA PRO A 217 6.79 13.66 -3.31
C PRO A 217 7.46 14.49 -4.41
N ALA A 218 6.66 15.31 -5.11
CA ALA A 218 7.19 16.38 -5.97
C ALA A 218 7.90 17.46 -5.15
N GLY A 219 7.32 17.78 -3.99
CA GLY A 219 7.90 18.71 -3.02
C GLY A 219 9.06 18.12 -2.22
N SER A 220 9.46 18.85 -1.19
CA SER A 220 10.60 18.52 -0.34
C SER A 220 10.17 18.19 1.08
N PRO A 221 10.68 17.11 1.68
CA PRO A 221 10.57 16.88 3.12
C PRO A 221 11.55 17.73 3.94
N VAL A 222 12.45 18.45 3.27
CA VAL A 222 13.49 19.31 3.84
C VAL A 222 13.05 20.77 3.81
N ASP A 223 13.17 21.46 4.94
CA ASP A 223 13.00 22.90 5.05
C ASP A 223 14.16 23.61 4.34
N PRO A 224 13.91 24.43 3.31
CA PRO A 224 14.98 25.14 2.62
C PRO A 224 15.66 26.22 3.49
N ALA A 225 15.07 26.63 4.61
CA ALA A 225 15.64 27.66 5.48
C ALA A 225 16.88 27.19 6.25
N ASP A 226 16.89 25.94 6.70
CA ASP A 226 17.97 25.37 7.53
C ASP A 226 18.33 23.92 7.21
N CYS A 227 17.71 23.35 6.17
CA CYS A 227 17.86 21.97 5.72
C CYS A 227 17.44 20.91 6.75
N THR A 228 16.67 21.29 7.77
CA THR A 228 16.04 20.31 8.67
C THR A 228 14.90 19.57 7.99
N LEU A 229 14.59 18.37 8.44
CA LEU A 229 13.38 17.67 8.02
C LEU A 229 12.16 18.21 8.76
N TYR A 230 11.11 18.59 8.04
CA TYR A 230 9.89 19.13 8.66
C TYR A 230 9.25 18.17 9.67
N GLY A 231 9.29 16.86 9.40
CA GLY A 231 8.65 15.84 10.22
C GLY A 231 9.33 15.56 11.57
N VAL A 232 10.60 15.93 11.76
CA VAL A 232 11.34 15.57 13.01
C VAL A 232 10.79 16.25 14.25
N LYS A 233 10.11 17.40 14.10
CA LYS A 233 9.47 18.13 15.22
C LYS A 233 8.29 17.39 15.84
N PHE A 234 7.76 16.37 15.17
CA PHE A 234 6.69 15.52 15.69
C PHE A 234 7.21 14.27 16.42
N GLY A 235 8.53 14.11 16.53
CA GLY A 235 9.14 12.96 17.20
C GLY A 235 8.68 12.81 18.66
N ILE A 236 8.54 11.56 19.08
CA ILE A 236 8.11 11.22 20.44
C ILE A 236 9.31 10.68 21.23
N GLY A 237 9.51 11.22 22.44
CA GLY A 237 10.59 10.82 23.33
C GLY A 237 11.96 10.92 22.63
N ASN A 238 12.70 9.80 22.61
CA ASN A 238 14.05 9.72 22.04
C ASN A 238 14.08 9.19 20.59
N GLU A 239 12.95 9.21 19.87
CA GLU A 239 12.82 8.67 18.52
C GLU A 239 13.87 9.20 17.53
N PHE A 240 14.14 10.50 17.57
CA PHE A 240 15.16 11.16 16.74
C PHE A 240 16.43 11.53 17.55
N ALA A 241 16.72 10.81 18.64
CA ALA A 241 17.90 11.10 19.46
C ALA A 241 19.18 11.14 18.61
N GLY A 242 19.98 12.19 18.82
CA GLY A 242 21.20 12.43 18.06
C GLY A 242 21.02 13.16 16.72
N TYR A 243 19.78 13.38 16.26
CA TYR A 243 19.50 14.28 15.14
C TYR A 243 19.83 15.72 15.52
N LYS A 244 20.40 16.48 14.57
CA LYS A 244 20.69 17.90 14.73
C LYS A 244 20.32 18.65 13.46
N ALA A 245 20.07 19.95 13.58
CA ALA A 245 20.00 20.80 12.39
C ALA A 245 21.34 20.71 11.62
N PRO A 246 21.31 20.59 10.29
CA PRO A 246 22.52 20.63 9.48
C PRO A 246 23.37 21.86 9.78
N LYS A 247 24.68 21.71 9.69
CA LYS A 247 25.60 22.85 9.71
C LYS A 247 25.28 23.79 8.56
N LYS A 248 25.36 25.10 8.80
CA LYS A 248 25.10 26.13 7.79
C LYS A 248 25.88 25.93 6.49
N GLN A 249 27.11 25.41 6.58
CA GLN A 249 27.97 25.15 5.40
C GLN A 249 27.53 23.92 4.59
N GLU A 250 26.82 22.97 5.20
CA GLU A 250 26.26 21.79 4.51
C GLU A 250 24.92 22.13 3.85
N CYS A 251 24.15 23.06 4.44
CA CYS A 251 22.83 23.42 3.98
C CYS A 251 22.86 24.13 2.62
N ASN A 252 22.49 23.36 1.60
CA ASN A 252 22.28 23.82 0.24
C ASN A 252 21.14 22.95 -0.31
N PRO A 253 19.87 23.36 -0.12
CA PRO A 253 18.70 22.57 -0.48
C PRO A 253 18.68 22.33 -2.01
N PRO A 254 18.28 21.13 -2.47
CA PRO A 254 18.20 20.85 -3.90
C PRO A 254 17.27 21.84 -4.60
N SER A 255 17.63 22.25 -5.82
CA SER A 255 16.77 23.11 -6.63
C SER A 255 15.49 22.37 -7.00
N THR A 256 14.35 22.93 -6.61
CA THR A 256 13.01 22.42 -6.98
C THR A 256 12.69 22.64 -8.47
N ALA A 257 13.56 23.32 -9.23
CA ALA A 257 13.34 23.66 -10.63
C ALA A 257 13.36 22.47 -11.60
N ALA A 258 13.83 21.29 -11.17
CA ALA A 258 13.82 20.05 -11.95
C ALA A 258 12.65 19.13 -11.56
N GLN A 259 11.46 19.68 -11.35
CA GLN A 259 10.24 18.91 -11.08
C GLN A 259 10.00 17.90 -12.20
N GLN A 260 10.03 16.63 -11.82
CA GLN A 260 9.70 15.52 -12.70
C GLN A 260 8.18 15.42 -12.79
N PRO A 261 7.60 15.09 -13.95
CA PRO A 261 6.16 15.24 -14.19
C PRO A 261 5.24 14.31 -13.39
N ALA A 262 5.78 13.32 -12.65
CA ALA A 262 5.00 12.39 -11.84
C ALA A 262 5.72 12.05 -10.53
N ASN A 263 5.09 12.36 -9.40
CA ASN A 263 5.54 12.08 -8.04
C ASN A 263 4.35 11.62 -7.18
N THR A 264 4.54 11.06 -6.00
CA THR A 264 3.47 10.45 -5.18
C THR A 264 3.97 10.13 -3.77
N THR A 265 3.25 10.52 -2.72
CA THR A 265 3.41 9.96 -1.37
C THR A 265 2.18 9.13 -1.00
N ILE A 266 2.39 7.84 -0.75
CA ILE A 266 1.31 6.88 -0.47
C ILE A 266 1.49 6.26 0.90
N ALA A 267 0.40 6.12 1.66
CA ALA A 267 0.48 5.66 3.04
C ALA A 267 -0.71 4.80 3.47
N VAL A 268 -0.48 4.01 4.53
CA VAL A 268 -1.51 3.42 5.37
C VAL A 268 -1.38 3.99 6.77
N VAL A 269 -2.49 4.44 7.37
CA VAL A 269 -2.62 4.69 8.80
C VAL A 269 -3.57 3.65 9.40
N ALA A 270 -3.19 3.06 10.52
CA ALA A 270 -3.93 1.95 11.12
C ALA A 270 -4.19 2.19 12.61
N THR A 271 -5.30 1.66 13.12
CA THR A 271 -5.58 1.57 14.56
C THR A 271 -6.29 0.27 14.90
N ASN A 272 -6.19 -0.16 16.16
CA ASN A 272 -6.99 -1.26 16.71
C ASN A 272 -8.20 -0.77 17.53
N ALA A 273 -8.47 0.53 17.56
CA ALA A 273 -9.78 1.03 18.00
C ALA A 273 -10.85 0.57 16.99
N PRO A 274 -12.03 0.11 17.42
CA PRO A 274 -13.08 -0.34 16.51
C PRO A 274 -13.72 0.87 15.84
N LEU A 275 -13.31 1.23 14.62
CA LEU A 275 -13.89 2.34 13.87
C LEU A 275 -14.99 1.86 12.93
N GLU A 276 -16.05 2.65 12.77
CA GLU A 276 -16.90 2.54 11.59
C GLU A 276 -16.18 3.04 10.32
N LYS A 277 -16.72 2.74 9.13
CA LYS A 277 -16.13 3.19 7.86
C LYS A 277 -16.05 4.71 7.74
N ALA A 278 -17.07 5.46 8.15
CA ALA A 278 -17.04 6.92 8.06
C ALA A 278 -15.94 7.53 8.96
N ALA A 279 -15.72 6.97 10.16
CA ALA A 279 -14.60 7.35 11.02
C ALA A 279 -13.24 6.98 10.40
N ALA A 280 -13.12 5.81 9.76
CA ALA A 280 -11.90 5.47 9.01
C ALA A 280 -11.65 6.43 7.83
N GLN A 281 -12.69 6.79 7.06
CA GLN A 281 -12.63 7.79 5.99
C GLN A 281 -12.20 9.17 6.51
N ARG A 282 -12.66 9.54 7.70
CA ARG A 282 -12.21 10.77 8.35
C ARG A 282 -10.75 10.68 8.77
N MET A 283 -10.32 9.55 9.34
CA MET A 283 -8.92 9.31 9.70
C MET A 283 -7.98 9.41 8.49
N SER A 284 -8.33 8.84 7.33
CA SER A 284 -7.50 8.96 6.12
C SER A 284 -7.36 10.41 5.66
N GLY A 285 -8.44 11.20 5.72
CA GLY A 285 -8.38 12.61 5.38
C GLY A 285 -7.55 13.45 6.36
N ASN A 286 -7.73 13.23 7.67
CA ASN A 286 -6.94 13.90 8.71
C ASN A 286 -5.45 13.54 8.62
N ALA A 287 -5.11 12.32 8.21
CA ALA A 287 -3.71 11.91 8.06
C ALA A 287 -2.96 12.74 7.02
N HIS A 288 -3.63 13.25 5.97
CA HIS A 288 -3.00 14.17 5.02
C HIS A 288 -2.50 15.47 5.66
N ASP A 289 -3.05 15.91 6.80
CA ASP A 289 -2.49 17.04 7.56
C ASP A 289 -1.07 16.72 8.07
N GLY A 290 -0.82 15.45 8.43
CA GLY A 290 0.50 14.94 8.78
C GLY A 290 1.49 15.02 7.61
N MET A 291 1.02 14.67 6.42
CA MET A 291 1.79 14.78 5.18
C MET A 291 2.13 16.25 4.90
N ALA A 292 1.17 17.16 5.00
CA ALA A 292 1.36 18.61 4.80
C ALA A 292 2.33 19.23 5.80
N ARG A 293 2.39 18.68 7.02
CA ARG A 293 3.33 19.12 8.06
C ARG A 293 4.75 18.62 7.84
N ALA A 294 4.96 17.63 6.97
CA ALA A 294 6.24 16.95 6.78
C ALA A 294 6.82 17.11 5.37
N ILE A 295 6.06 17.61 4.40
CA ILE A 295 6.45 17.79 3.00
C ILE A 295 5.88 19.11 2.50
N SER A 296 6.65 19.87 1.71
CA SER A 296 6.18 21.10 1.08
C SER A 296 6.79 21.32 -0.32
N PRO A 297 5.98 21.63 -1.36
CA PRO A 297 4.52 21.49 -1.41
C PRO A 297 4.07 20.02 -1.44
N ILE A 298 2.76 19.78 -1.32
CA ILE A 298 2.10 18.47 -1.51
C ILE A 298 0.87 18.63 -2.40
N HIS A 299 0.22 17.53 -2.78
CA HIS A 299 -1.06 17.53 -3.52
C HIS A 299 -1.00 18.31 -4.84
N THR A 300 0.17 18.37 -5.49
CA THR A 300 0.28 19.03 -6.78
C THR A 300 -0.44 18.23 -7.87
N LEU A 301 -0.64 18.83 -9.04
CA LEU A 301 -1.23 18.12 -10.19
C LEU A 301 -0.38 16.92 -10.65
N GLY A 302 0.92 16.94 -10.36
CA GLY A 302 1.83 15.83 -10.65
C GLY A 302 1.96 14.82 -9.51
N ASP A 303 1.32 15.05 -8.36
CA ASP A 303 1.36 14.14 -7.22
C ASP A 303 0.20 13.13 -7.27
N GLY A 304 0.45 11.89 -6.87
CA GLY A 304 -0.56 10.82 -6.72
C GLY A 304 -0.97 10.57 -5.26
N ASP A 305 -0.80 11.55 -4.38
CA ASP A 305 -0.89 11.38 -2.92
C ASP A 305 -2.19 10.71 -2.48
N THR A 306 -2.05 9.59 -1.74
CA THR A 306 -3.17 8.74 -1.31
C THR A 306 -2.89 8.18 0.08
N VAL A 307 -3.86 8.27 0.99
CA VAL A 307 -3.78 7.67 2.32
C VAL A 307 -4.94 6.70 2.53
N PHE A 308 -4.63 5.45 2.84
CA PHE A 308 -5.58 4.48 3.31
C PHE A 308 -5.64 4.50 4.85
N ALA A 309 -6.82 4.31 5.40
CA ALA A 309 -7.05 4.16 6.83
C ALA A 309 -7.59 2.75 7.13
N VAL A 310 -7.06 2.09 8.16
CA VAL A 310 -7.45 0.74 8.57
C VAL A 310 -7.81 0.72 10.05
N SER A 311 -8.87 -0.01 10.39
CA SER A 311 -9.26 -0.33 11.77
C SER A 311 -9.34 -1.85 11.95
N THR A 312 -8.45 -2.42 12.77
CA THR A 312 -8.44 -3.85 13.13
C THR A 312 -9.31 -4.16 14.35
N GLY A 313 -9.82 -3.11 15.02
CA GLY A 313 -10.62 -3.24 16.23
C GLY A 313 -11.93 -4.00 16.01
N LYS A 314 -12.29 -4.82 16.98
CA LYS A 314 -13.56 -5.55 17.04
C LYS A 314 -14.39 -5.01 18.21
N GLY A 315 -15.72 -5.09 18.11
CA GLY A 315 -16.64 -4.64 19.14
C GLY A 315 -17.60 -3.57 18.64
N GLU A 316 -18.18 -2.81 19.57
CA GLU A 316 -18.98 -1.63 19.25
C GLU A 316 -18.12 -0.59 18.55
N ALA A 317 -18.54 -0.20 17.35
CA ALA A 317 -17.76 0.73 16.53
C ALA A 317 -17.95 2.17 17.02
N LEU A 318 -16.84 2.90 17.12
CA LEU A 318 -16.84 4.34 17.33
C LEU A 318 -17.47 5.03 16.11
N GLN A 319 -18.52 5.81 16.34
CA GLN A 319 -19.32 6.45 15.31
C GLN A 319 -19.01 7.94 15.22
N ILE A 320 -18.83 8.46 14.00
CA ILE A 320 -18.41 9.84 13.77
C ILE A 320 -19.46 10.86 14.25
N ASN A 321 -20.71 10.44 14.36
CA ASN A 321 -21.87 11.25 14.77
C ASN A 321 -22.29 11.00 16.22
N ASP A 322 -21.60 10.13 16.98
CA ASP A 322 -21.86 9.96 18.41
C ASP A 322 -21.03 10.95 19.24
N PRO A 323 -21.67 11.86 20.01
CA PRO A 323 -20.98 12.76 20.92
C PRO A 323 -20.11 12.04 21.97
N ALA A 324 -20.47 10.82 22.38
CA ALA A 324 -19.70 10.04 23.34
C ALA A 324 -18.32 9.63 22.80
N ASP A 325 -18.23 9.34 21.50
CA ASP A 325 -17.02 8.87 20.83
C ASP A 325 -16.08 10.01 20.42
N THR A 326 -16.59 11.23 20.37
CA THR A 326 -15.90 12.41 19.82
C THR A 326 -14.50 12.61 20.40
N ARG A 327 -14.31 12.43 21.71
CA ARG A 327 -13.00 12.61 22.35
C ARG A 327 -11.98 11.59 21.85
N GLN A 328 -12.38 10.33 21.79
CA GLN A 328 -11.51 9.22 21.39
C GLN A 328 -11.20 9.28 19.89
N LEU A 329 -12.20 9.56 19.06
CA LEU A 329 -12.02 9.78 17.63
C LEU A 329 -11.04 10.92 17.34
N ASN A 330 -11.18 12.07 18.03
CA ASN A 330 -10.24 13.18 17.87
C ASN A 330 -8.81 12.81 18.28
N ALA A 331 -8.63 12.02 19.34
CA ALA A 331 -7.30 11.53 19.74
C ALA A 331 -6.69 10.63 18.64
N ILE A 332 -7.48 9.70 18.07
CA ILE A 332 -7.06 8.81 16.99
C ILE A 332 -6.71 9.60 15.72
N PHE A 333 -7.54 10.56 15.30
CA PHE A 333 -7.30 11.35 14.09
C PHE A 333 -6.04 12.21 14.20
N ASN A 334 -5.84 12.87 15.35
CA ASN A 334 -4.64 13.66 15.61
C ASN A 334 -3.38 12.79 15.68
N ALA A 335 -3.49 11.61 16.28
CA ALA A 335 -2.42 10.63 16.32
C ALA A 335 -2.07 10.10 14.92
N GLY A 336 -3.07 9.86 14.06
CA GLY A 336 -2.87 9.45 12.67
C GLY A 336 -2.05 10.47 11.88
N ALA A 337 -2.41 11.76 11.98
CA ALA A 337 -1.65 12.85 11.35
C ALA A 337 -0.21 12.95 11.87
N SER A 338 -0.03 13.01 13.20
CA SER A 338 1.32 13.15 13.78
C SER A 338 2.20 11.92 13.53
N THR A 339 1.63 10.72 13.54
CA THR A 339 2.34 9.46 13.27
C THR A 339 2.77 9.37 11.81
N LEU A 340 1.95 9.82 10.86
CA LEU A 340 2.35 9.88 9.46
C LEU A 340 3.50 10.89 9.24
N ALA A 341 3.45 12.06 9.88
CA ALA A 341 4.54 13.05 9.79
C ALA A 341 5.88 12.48 10.30
N ARG A 342 5.85 11.71 11.39
CA ARG A 342 7.02 10.99 11.94
C ARG A 342 7.53 9.92 10.98
N ALA A 343 6.62 9.12 10.42
CA ALA A 343 6.97 8.07 9.47
C ALA A 343 7.66 8.65 8.21
N ILE A 344 7.23 9.81 7.72
CA ILE A 344 7.88 10.52 6.60
C ILE A 344 9.32 10.90 6.94
N ALA A 345 9.56 11.47 8.13
CA ALA A 345 10.93 11.80 8.55
C ALA A 345 11.81 10.55 8.67
N LYS A 346 11.28 9.45 9.23
CA LYS A 346 12.00 8.18 9.33
C LYS A 346 12.33 7.58 7.96
N ALA A 347 11.43 7.69 6.98
CA ALA A 347 11.69 7.25 5.61
C ALA A 347 12.94 7.94 5.05
N VAL A 348 12.97 9.27 5.09
CA VAL A 348 14.06 10.07 4.49
C VAL A 348 15.39 9.87 5.23
N LEU A 349 15.36 9.75 6.56
CA LEU A 349 16.55 9.50 7.37
C LEU A 349 17.13 8.08 7.17
N SER A 350 16.24 7.10 7.02
CA SER A 350 16.65 5.70 6.89
C SER A 350 17.14 5.36 5.48
N SER A 351 16.82 6.14 4.46
CA SER A 351 17.30 5.90 3.10
C SER A 351 18.80 6.11 2.91
N GLU A 352 19.35 5.37 1.95
CA GLU A 352 20.77 5.37 1.59
C GLU A 352 20.94 5.78 0.12
N SER A 353 22.07 6.43 -0.18
CA SER A 353 22.38 6.87 -1.55
C SER A 353 22.48 5.67 -2.48
N ILE A 354 21.97 5.82 -3.70
CA ILE A 354 22.13 4.82 -4.75
C ILE A 354 22.33 5.49 -6.11
N GLY A 355 23.31 5.01 -6.86
CA GLY A 355 23.76 5.66 -8.09
C GLY A 355 24.03 7.15 -7.86
N ASN A 356 23.37 8.00 -8.65
CA ASN A 356 23.51 9.45 -8.57
C ASN A 356 22.50 10.14 -7.63
N THR A 357 21.61 9.38 -6.97
CA THR A 357 20.60 9.97 -6.08
C THR A 357 21.11 9.92 -4.63
N THR A 358 21.41 11.09 -4.08
CA THR A 358 21.97 11.23 -2.72
C THR A 358 20.91 11.11 -1.64
N SER A 359 21.23 10.45 -0.53
CA SER A 359 20.40 10.43 0.68
C SER A 359 20.48 11.73 1.47
N TYR A 360 19.50 11.97 2.35
CA TYR A 360 19.55 13.11 3.27
C TYR A 360 20.79 13.07 4.17
N CYS A 361 21.13 11.92 4.72
CA CYS A 361 22.25 11.78 5.64
C CYS A 361 23.62 11.90 4.96
N ASP A 362 23.75 11.53 3.68
CA ASP A 362 24.99 11.77 2.93
C ASP A 362 25.11 13.23 2.49
N ARG A 363 23.97 13.88 2.24
CA ARG A 363 23.93 15.30 1.86
C ARG A 363 24.20 16.24 3.04
N TYR A 364 23.71 15.88 4.23
CA TYR A 364 23.78 16.64 5.48
C TYR A 364 24.31 15.77 6.63
N PRO A 365 25.57 15.31 6.57
CA PRO A 365 26.12 14.34 7.53
C PRO A 365 26.11 14.84 8.98
N SER A 366 26.19 16.16 9.21
CA SER A 366 26.11 16.70 10.57
C SER A 366 24.76 16.45 11.25
N ALA A 367 23.69 16.31 10.48
CA ALA A 367 22.35 16.04 11.01
C ALA A 367 22.21 14.60 11.52
N CYS A 368 22.85 13.64 10.84
CA CYS A 368 22.68 12.21 11.12
C CYS A 368 23.80 11.59 11.97
N LYS A 369 24.95 12.26 12.13
CA LYS A 369 26.15 11.69 12.78
C LYS A 369 25.89 11.07 14.17
N GLY A 370 24.95 11.62 14.94
CA GLY A 370 24.61 11.14 16.29
C GLY A 370 23.53 10.05 16.35
N MET A 371 22.89 9.72 15.23
CA MET A 371 21.69 8.89 15.19
C MET A 371 22.03 7.39 15.14
N LYS A 372 22.17 6.76 16.31
CA LYS A 372 22.50 5.33 16.42
C LYS A 372 21.40 4.41 15.88
N GLN A 373 20.16 4.87 15.90
CA GLN A 373 18.97 4.13 15.48
C GLN A 373 18.84 3.95 13.95
N LEU A 374 19.63 4.65 13.13
CA LEU A 374 19.56 4.51 11.67
C LEU A 374 19.87 3.09 11.21
N LYS A 375 20.91 2.46 11.79
CA LYS A 375 21.26 1.07 11.48
C LYS A 375 20.09 0.14 11.78
N GLN A 376 19.41 0.36 12.91
CA GLN A 376 18.25 -0.43 13.31
C GLN A 376 17.12 -0.30 12.28
N TRP A 377 16.75 0.92 11.90
CA TRP A 377 15.68 1.16 10.92
C TRP A 377 15.96 0.54 9.55
N ARG A 378 17.23 0.54 9.13
CA ARG A 378 17.66 0.00 7.83
C ARG A 378 17.73 -1.53 7.77
N THR A 379 17.82 -2.20 8.92
CA THR A 379 18.17 -3.64 8.97
C THR A 379 17.16 -4.52 9.69
N GLN A 380 16.32 -3.96 10.58
CA GLN A 380 15.29 -4.75 11.26
C GLN A 380 14.04 -4.89 10.40
N GLY A 381 13.47 -6.10 10.37
CA GLY A 381 12.32 -6.44 9.53
C GLY A 381 12.73 -7.10 8.22
N ASN A 382 11.77 -7.78 7.58
CA ASN A 382 12.02 -8.51 6.35
C ASN A 382 11.71 -7.66 5.10
N ALA A 383 12.61 -7.70 4.12
CA ALA A 383 12.40 -7.17 2.78
C ALA A 383 13.41 -7.87 1.85
N PRO A 384 13.14 -9.10 1.40
CA PRO A 384 14.07 -9.84 0.53
C PRO A 384 14.09 -9.27 -0.89
N ASP A 385 15.21 -9.46 -1.56
CA ASP A 385 15.32 -9.16 -2.97
C ASP A 385 14.63 -10.23 -3.82
N VAL A 386 14.00 -9.80 -4.91
CA VAL A 386 13.46 -10.69 -5.93
C VAL A 386 14.61 -11.17 -6.80
N THR A 387 14.94 -12.45 -6.63
CA THR A 387 15.93 -13.17 -7.45
C THR A 387 15.25 -13.94 -8.58
N PRO A 388 15.98 -14.36 -9.63
CA PRO A 388 15.43 -15.23 -10.67
C PRO A 388 14.76 -16.50 -10.12
N GLU A 389 15.32 -17.09 -9.06
CA GLU A 389 14.79 -18.30 -8.42
C GLU A 389 13.46 -18.02 -7.73
N THR A 390 13.40 -16.98 -6.89
CA THR A 390 12.17 -16.60 -6.18
C THR A 390 11.08 -16.15 -7.15
N PHE A 391 11.44 -15.45 -8.23
CA PHE A 391 10.51 -15.07 -9.29
C PHE A 391 9.94 -16.31 -9.98
N ALA A 392 10.78 -17.27 -10.39
CA ALA A 392 10.32 -18.51 -11.03
C ALA A 392 9.40 -19.34 -10.11
N GLN A 393 9.68 -19.38 -8.80
CA GLN A 393 8.81 -20.02 -7.82
C GLN A 393 7.44 -19.35 -7.75
N ALA A 394 7.39 -18.01 -7.72
CA ALA A 394 6.14 -17.26 -7.73
C ALA A 394 5.35 -17.47 -9.03
N THR A 395 6.02 -17.45 -10.20
CA THR A 395 5.38 -17.77 -11.48
C THR A 395 4.77 -19.18 -11.47
N GLN A 396 5.49 -20.16 -10.93
CA GLN A 396 4.99 -21.53 -10.82
C GLN A 396 3.77 -21.61 -9.89
N ALA A 397 3.79 -20.92 -8.75
CA ALA A 397 2.67 -20.87 -7.82
C ALA A 397 1.42 -20.24 -8.47
N LEU A 398 1.60 -19.09 -9.14
CA LEU A 398 0.51 -18.39 -9.83
C LEU A 398 -0.10 -19.20 -10.99
N ALA A 399 0.65 -20.13 -11.57
CA ALA A 399 0.15 -21.02 -12.61
C ALA A 399 -0.67 -22.22 -12.07
N GLN A 400 -0.60 -22.52 -10.77
CA GLN A 400 -1.25 -23.69 -10.17
C GLN A 400 -2.72 -23.47 -9.83
N THR A 401 -3.20 -22.22 -9.71
CA THR A 401 -4.61 -21.90 -9.49
C THR A 401 -5.34 -21.93 -10.84
N PRO A 402 -6.17 -22.95 -11.15
CA PRO A 402 -6.70 -23.12 -12.50
C PRO A 402 -7.78 -22.08 -12.78
N VAL A 403 -7.44 -21.05 -13.57
CA VAL A 403 -8.44 -20.29 -14.32
C VAL A 403 -8.79 -21.14 -15.54
N PRO A 404 -10.02 -21.65 -15.69
CA PRO A 404 -10.40 -22.40 -16.87
C PRO A 404 -10.15 -21.53 -18.11
N ALA A 405 -9.35 -22.05 -19.05
CA ALA A 405 -9.21 -21.37 -20.34
C ALA A 405 -10.59 -21.28 -21.00
N PRO A 406 -10.93 -20.16 -21.68
CA PRO A 406 -12.07 -20.14 -22.57
C PRO A 406 -11.96 -21.34 -23.51
N ALA A 407 -13.02 -22.17 -23.58
CA ALA A 407 -13.03 -23.28 -24.50
C ALA A 407 -12.67 -22.75 -25.90
N GLY A 408 -11.56 -23.21 -26.47
CA GLY A 408 -11.19 -22.83 -27.83
C GLY A 408 -12.36 -23.12 -28.75
N ALA A 409 -12.57 -22.27 -29.77
CA ALA A 409 -13.51 -22.57 -30.84
C ALA A 409 -13.25 -24.01 -31.32
N ASP A 410 -14.19 -24.89 -30.98
CA ASP A 410 -14.12 -26.30 -31.29
C ASP A 410 -14.16 -26.38 -32.82
N ASN A 411 -13.00 -26.60 -33.45
CA ASN A 411 -12.91 -26.85 -34.88
C ASN A 411 -13.57 -28.21 -35.17
N GLY A 412 -14.90 -28.20 -35.24
CA GLY A 412 -15.71 -29.18 -35.95
C GLY A 412 -15.55 -30.64 -35.54
N LYS A 413 -15.49 -30.97 -34.25
CA LYS A 413 -15.78 -32.35 -33.82
C LYS A 413 -17.19 -32.45 -33.27
N PRO A 414 -18.07 -33.31 -33.83
CA PRO A 414 -19.43 -33.43 -33.35
C PRO A 414 -19.42 -33.97 -31.91
N LYS A 415 -20.03 -33.21 -30.99
CA LYS A 415 -20.29 -33.68 -29.62
C LYS A 415 -21.11 -34.97 -29.70
N PRO A 416 -20.72 -36.05 -28.99
CA PRO A 416 -21.53 -37.26 -28.94
C PRO A 416 -22.88 -36.95 -28.29
N LYS A 417 -23.97 -37.38 -28.92
CA LYS A 417 -25.34 -37.21 -28.39
C LYS A 417 -25.43 -37.79 -26.97
N PRO A 418 -26.12 -37.13 -26.02
CA PRO A 418 -26.36 -37.70 -24.71
C PRO A 418 -27.15 -39.00 -24.85
N LYS A 419 -26.69 -40.08 -24.20
CA LYS A 419 -27.52 -41.28 -24.01
C LYS A 419 -28.69 -40.90 -23.09
N ALA A 420 -29.90 -41.23 -23.51
CA ALA A 420 -31.09 -41.08 -22.69
C ALA A 420 -30.94 -41.87 -21.39
N ALA A 421 -31.12 -41.20 -20.25
CA ALA A 421 -31.23 -41.85 -18.95
C ALA A 421 -32.65 -42.41 -18.78
N PRO A 422 -32.83 -43.57 -18.11
CA PRO A 422 -34.15 -44.14 -17.86
C PRO A 422 -34.92 -43.30 -16.84
N ALA A 423 -36.22 -43.17 -17.05
CA ALA A 423 -37.14 -42.45 -16.18
C ALA A 423 -37.21 -43.12 -14.79
N GLY A 424 -36.81 -42.38 -13.75
CA GLY A 424 -37.00 -42.72 -12.35
C GLY A 424 -37.92 -41.69 -11.68
N ASN A 425 -39.09 -42.14 -11.27
CA ASN A 425 -40.04 -41.40 -10.43
C ASN A 425 -39.42 -41.08 -9.06
N THR A 426 -39.53 -39.82 -8.60
CA THR A 426 -39.84 -39.52 -7.19
C THR A 426 -40.24 -38.05 -6.98
N THR A 427 -41.53 -37.91 -6.65
CA THR A 427 -42.16 -37.12 -5.58
C THR A 427 -41.53 -35.80 -5.11
N GLN A 428 -42.38 -34.76 -5.16
CA GLN A 428 -42.23 -33.43 -4.58
C GLN A 428 -41.98 -33.46 -3.07
N GLN A 429 -41.11 -32.56 -2.59
CA GLN A 429 -41.21 -32.01 -1.25
C GLN A 429 -40.72 -30.55 -1.24
N GLU A 430 -41.64 -29.64 -0.91
CA GLU A 430 -41.39 -28.22 -0.69
C GLU A 430 -40.65 -27.98 0.63
N SER A 431 -39.71 -27.03 0.64
CA SER A 431 -39.46 -26.20 1.82
C SER A 431 -38.95 -24.82 1.39
N GLN A 432 -39.75 -23.80 1.69
CA GLN A 432 -39.49 -22.40 1.43
C GLN A 432 -38.54 -21.77 2.47
N ASN A 433 -37.63 -20.92 1.98
CA ASN A 433 -37.30 -19.56 2.44
C ASN A 433 -35.80 -19.25 2.41
N GLY A 434 -35.33 -18.93 1.20
CA GLY A 434 -34.14 -18.10 0.95
C GLY A 434 -34.55 -17.02 -0.04
N MET A 435 -34.47 -15.77 0.37
CA MET A 435 -34.90 -14.58 -0.36
C MET A 435 -33.98 -14.37 -1.59
N VAL A 436 -34.53 -14.56 -2.79
CA VAL A 436 -33.87 -14.26 -4.07
C VAL A 436 -34.69 -13.17 -4.75
N LEU A 437 -34.04 -12.04 -5.06
CA LEU A 437 -34.62 -10.97 -5.87
C LEU A 437 -34.74 -11.45 -7.31
N ALA A 438 -35.95 -11.84 -7.72
CA ALA A 438 -36.32 -12.04 -9.12
C ALA A 438 -36.91 -10.75 -9.69
N SER A 439 -36.35 -10.29 -10.81
CA SER A 439 -36.88 -9.20 -11.62
C SER A 439 -38.01 -9.72 -12.51
N ASP A 440 -39.25 -9.27 -12.26
CA ASP A 440 -40.35 -9.52 -13.18
C ASP A 440 -40.42 -8.47 -14.29
N ASN A 441 -40.60 -9.01 -15.48
CA ASN A 441 -40.71 -8.34 -16.77
C ASN A 441 -42.20 -8.22 -17.11
N THR A 442 -42.73 -7.00 -17.23
CA THR A 442 -44.05 -6.75 -17.84
C THR A 442 -43.91 -5.69 -18.91
N GLY A 443 -44.29 -6.04 -20.14
CA GLY A 443 -43.98 -5.27 -21.35
C GLY A 443 -45.00 -4.22 -21.79
N GLY A 444 -44.53 -3.42 -22.74
CA GLY A 444 -45.29 -2.70 -23.78
C GLY A 444 -45.47 -1.18 -23.56
N PRO A 445 -45.58 -0.34 -24.61
CA PRO A 445 -45.57 -0.64 -26.05
C PRO A 445 -44.49 0.09 -26.88
N THR A 446 -44.35 -0.39 -28.12
CA THR A 446 -43.48 0.08 -29.22
C THR A 446 -43.99 1.34 -29.93
N LEU A 447 -43.05 2.20 -30.38
CA LEU A 447 -43.25 3.17 -31.46
C LEU A 447 -41.99 3.16 -32.36
N SER A 448 -42.20 2.88 -33.64
CA SER A 448 -41.17 2.85 -34.70
C SER A 448 -41.04 4.20 -35.39
N THR A 449 -39.83 4.56 -35.81
CA THR A 449 -39.56 5.19 -37.12
C THR A 449 -38.11 4.91 -37.52
N GLY A 450 -37.92 4.32 -38.70
CA GLY A 450 -36.59 4.14 -39.29
C GLY A 450 -36.04 5.41 -39.93
N VAL A 451 -34.82 5.33 -40.48
CA VAL A 451 -34.38 5.89 -41.78
C VAL A 451 -32.90 5.56 -42.02
N THR A 452 -32.70 4.83 -43.13
CA THR A 452 -31.59 4.65 -44.08
C THR A 452 -30.14 5.10 -43.83
N THR A 453 -29.25 4.18 -44.22
CA THR A 453 -27.84 4.35 -44.65
C THR A 453 -27.64 5.25 -45.87
N GLY A 454 -26.54 6.00 -45.90
CA GLY A 454 -26.00 6.67 -47.08
C GLY A 454 -24.49 6.99 -46.94
N LEU A 455 -23.67 6.40 -47.82
CA LEU A 455 -22.25 6.67 -48.05
C LEU A 455 -22.04 8.04 -48.73
N LEU A 456 -20.93 8.75 -48.42
CA LEU A 456 -20.11 9.46 -49.42
C LEU A 456 -18.76 9.93 -48.83
N ALA A 457 -17.74 9.88 -49.68
CA ALA A 457 -16.33 10.08 -49.37
C ALA A 457 -15.78 11.44 -49.86
N ALA A 458 -14.60 11.77 -49.31
CA ALA A 458 -13.51 12.61 -49.85
C ALA A 458 -13.61 14.16 -49.80
N GLY A 459 -12.50 14.79 -49.36
CA GLY A 459 -12.18 16.20 -49.61
C GLY A 459 -11.13 16.82 -48.68
N ILE A 460 -9.90 16.97 -49.17
CA ILE A 460 -8.69 17.53 -48.55
C ILE A 460 -8.65 19.08 -48.64
N LEU A 461 -8.05 19.78 -47.64
CA LEU A 461 -7.22 21.02 -47.68
C LEU A 461 -7.24 21.67 -46.27
N GLY A 462 -6.17 22.08 -45.58
CA GLY A 462 -4.79 22.39 -45.96
C GLY A 462 -4.52 23.90 -45.88
N VAL A 463 -4.24 24.45 -44.69
CA VAL A 463 -3.61 25.78 -44.45
C VAL A 463 -2.91 25.70 -43.07
N GLY A 464 -1.64 26.02 -42.83
CA GLY A 464 -0.65 26.79 -43.58
C GLY A 464 0.01 27.81 -42.64
N LEU A 465 1.07 27.40 -41.95
CA LEU A 465 1.96 28.24 -41.14
C LEU A 465 2.80 29.14 -42.07
N LEU A 466 2.91 30.43 -41.75
CA LEU A 466 3.97 31.30 -42.27
C LEU A 466 4.48 32.21 -41.14
N GLY A 467 5.77 32.10 -40.83
CA GLY A 467 6.48 32.99 -39.93
C GLY A 467 7.11 34.17 -40.66
N MET A 468 7.40 35.25 -39.92
CA MET A 468 8.40 36.25 -40.32
C MET A 468 9.12 36.79 -39.07
N HIS A 469 10.45 36.72 -39.15
CA HIS A 469 11.43 37.46 -38.35
C HIS A 469 11.22 38.97 -38.43
N LEU A 470 11.65 39.71 -37.40
CA LEU A 470 12.51 40.90 -37.58
C LEU A 470 13.25 41.34 -36.29
N ARG A 471 14.45 41.86 -36.54
CA ARG A 471 15.56 42.26 -35.66
C ARG A 471 15.26 43.43 -34.70
N GLY A 472 15.75 43.30 -33.47
CA GLY A 472 16.78 44.12 -32.82
C GLY A 472 16.69 45.66 -32.79
N ARG A 473 16.80 46.25 -31.58
CA ARG A 473 17.70 47.39 -31.28
C ARG A 473 17.91 47.61 -29.78
N ARG A 474 19.16 47.90 -29.42
CA ARG A 474 19.67 48.41 -28.13
C ARG A 474 19.47 49.93 -28.01
N ARG A 475 19.62 50.41 -26.76
CA ARG A 475 19.80 51.78 -26.20
C ARG A 475 18.51 52.35 -25.55
N GLY A 476 18.54 52.93 -24.35
CA GLY A 476 19.68 53.39 -23.55
C GLY A 476 19.34 53.69 -22.09
N GLN A 477 20.35 54.22 -21.40
CA GLN A 477 20.45 54.58 -19.99
C GLN A 477 19.53 55.74 -19.58
N ALA A 478 19.15 55.77 -18.30
CA ALA A 478 19.16 56.90 -17.35
C ALA A 478 18.29 56.50 -16.13
N SER A 479 18.85 56.14 -14.96
CA SER A 479 19.21 57.02 -13.82
C SER A 479 18.04 57.77 -13.19
N ASP A 480 17.71 57.40 -11.94
CA ASP A 480 17.34 58.23 -10.75
C ASP A 480 16.72 57.29 -9.70
N GLN A 481 17.39 56.90 -8.62
CA GLN A 481 17.58 57.60 -7.33
C GLN A 481 16.32 58.21 -6.68
N LEU A 482 16.12 57.78 -5.42
CA LEU A 482 15.39 58.39 -4.30
C LEU A 482 13.86 58.20 -4.22
N ALA A 483 13.44 57.24 -3.39
CA ALA A 483 12.81 57.47 -2.07
C ALA A 483 12.68 56.14 -1.30
#